data_AF-A0A7X7TN51-F1
#
_entry.id   AF-A0A7X7TN51-F1
#
_cell.length_a   1.000
_cell.length_b   1.000
_cell.length_c   1.000
_cell.angle_alpha   90.00
_cell.angle_beta   90.00
_cell.angle_gamma   90.00
#
_symmetry.space_group_name_H-M   'P 1'
#
loop_
_entity.id
_entity.type
_entity.pdbx_description
1 polymer ?
#
loop_
_entity_poly.entity_id
_entity_poly.type
_entity_poly.pdbx_seq_one_letter_code
_entity_poly.pdbx_strand_id
1 'polypeptide(L)' 'MIKTILIGAGILFIAVLLMGVKIFFTKEGKFPDIHIGDNKAMRERGIGCATSQDAQIRSKINPVKQLLKSQNHK' A
#
# COMPACT_ATOMS: atom_id res chain seq x y z
N MET A 1 -37.32 11.94 -21.47
CA MET A 1 -36.85 11.05 -20.39
C MET A 1 -35.86 10.01 -20.90
N ILE A 2 -36.23 9.14 -21.84
CA ILE A 2 -35.33 8.08 -22.35
C ILE A 2 -34.01 8.61 -22.93
N LYS A 3 -34.05 9.68 -23.73
CA LYS A 3 -32.84 10.33 -24.27
C LYS A 3 -31.87 10.79 -23.17
N THR A 4 -32.40 11.39 -22.11
CA THR A 4 -31.61 11.86 -20.97
C THR A 4 -30.96 10.70 -20.22
N ILE A 5 -31.70 9.59 -20.03
CA ILE A 5 -31.17 8.38 -19.39
C ILE A 5 -30.06 7.76 -20.23
N LEU A 6 -30.23 7.66 -21.55
CA LEU A 6 -29.21 7.12 -22.45
C LEU A 6 -27.92 7.95 -22.43
N ILE A 7 -28.04 9.28 -22.45
CA ILE A 7 -26.88 10.18 -22.37
C ILE A 7 -26.19 10.01 -21.01
N GLY A 8 -26.94 9.99 -19.91
CA GLY A 8 -26.38 9.78 -18.57
C GLY A 8 -25.68 8.44 -18.42
N ALA A 9 -26.29 7.36 -18.91
CA ALA A 9 -25.69 6.03 -18.91
C ALA A 9 -24.41 5.97 -19.76
N GLY A 10 -24.39 6.62 -20.92
CA GLY A 10 -23.21 6.71 -21.78
C GLY A 10 -22.05 7.43 -21.10
N ILE A 11 -22.31 8.56 -20.44
CA ILE A 11 -21.29 9.30 -19.69
C ILE A 11 -20.75 8.46 -18.53
N LEU A 12 -21.63 7.81 -17.75
CA LEU A 12 -21.22 6.97 -16.63
C LEU A 12 -20.36 5.79 -17.10
N PHE A 13 -20.73 5.16 -18.21
CA PHE A 13 -19.97 4.07 -18.81
C PHE A 13 -18.57 4.52 -19.22
N ILE A 14 -18.45 5.67 -19.89
CA ILE A 14 -17.16 6.26 -20.26
C ILE A 14 -16.33 6.56 -19.00
N ALA A 15 -16.94 7.10 -17.93
CA ALA A 15 -16.23 7.39 -16.68
C ALA A 15 -15.65 6.12 -16.04
N VAL A 16 -16.41 5.02 -16.00
CA VAL A 16 -15.94 3.73 -15.47
C VAL A 16 -14.79 3.18 -16.32
N LEU A 17 -14.91 3.24 -17.65
CA LEU A 17 -13.84 2.81 -18.56
C LEU A 17 -12.55 3.63 -18.36
N LEU A 18 -12.68 4.95 -18.24
CA LEU A 18 -11.55 5.85 -18.01
C LEU A 18 -10.88 5.60 -16.66
N MET A 19 -11.66 5.34 -15.61
CA MET A 19 -11.12 5.02 -14.28
C MET A 19 -10.36 3.70 -14.27
N GLY A 20 -10.80 2.73 -15.08
CA GLY A 20 -10.20 1.40 -15.17
C GLY A 20 -9.28 1.19 -16.35
N VAL A 21 -8.77 2.23 -17.05
CA VAL A 21 -8.02 2.05 -18.32
C VAL A 21 -6.91 1.01 -18.19
N LYS A 22 -6.14 1.08 -17.10
CA LYS A 22 -5.06 0.13 -16.85
C LYS A 22 -5.59 -1.31 -16.69
N ILE A 23 -6.72 -1.50 -16.04
CA ILE A 23 -7.30 -2.82 -15.78
C ILE A 23 -7.98 -3.38 -17.04
N PHE A 24 -8.70 -2.55 -17.79
CA PHE A 24 -9.46 -3.00 -18.97
C PHE A 24 -8.60 -3.14 -20.23
N PHE A 25 -7.55 -2.33 -20.40
CA PHE A 25 -6.79 -2.25 -21.65
C PHE A 25 -5.32 -2.69 -21.54
N THR A 26 -4.83 -3.13 -20.38
CA THR A 26 -3.46 -3.69 -20.28
C THR A 26 -3.48 -5.21 -20.12
N LYS A 27 -2.42 -5.86 -20.61
CA LYS A 27 -2.29 -7.34 -20.58
C LYS A 27 -2.26 -7.91 -19.17
N GLU A 28 -1.89 -7.11 -18.16
CA GLU A 28 -1.84 -7.58 -16.78
C GLU A 28 -3.23 -7.66 -16.15
N GLY A 29 -4.20 -6.87 -16.62
CA GLY A 29 -5.64 -7.01 -16.31
C GLY A 29 -6.02 -7.04 -14.83
N LYS A 30 -5.08 -6.74 -13.93
CA LYS A 30 -5.20 -6.94 -12.50
C LYS A 30 -5.19 -5.59 -11.80
N PHE A 31 -5.99 -5.49 -10.75
CA PHE A 31 -5.87 -4.40 -9.82
C PHE A 31 -4.49 -4.45 -9.15
N PRO A 32 -3.86 -3.28 -8.90
CA PRO A 32 -2.60 -3.24 -8.18
C PRO A 32 -2.78 -3.88 -6.81
N ASP A 33 -1.78 -4.65 -6.38
CA ASP A 33 -1.77 -5.23 -5.06
C ASP A 33 -1.71 -4.12 -4.01
N ILE A 34 -2.68 -4.14 -3.08
CA ILE A 34 -2.77 -3.18 -1.97
C ILE A 34 -1.96 -3.64 -0.75
N HIS A 35 -1.37 -4.84 -0.79
CA HIS A 35 -0.48 -5.32 0.25
C HIS A 35 0.85 -4.54 0.23
N ILE A 36 1.09 -3.79 1.30
CA ILE A 36 2.31 -2.99 1.47
C ILE A 36 3.59 -3.84 1.43
N GLY A 37 3.52 -5.11 1.89
CA GLY A 37 4.66 -6.01 1.93
C GLY A 37 5.16 -6.45 0.55
N ASP A 38 4.24 -6.62 -0.40
CA ASP A 38 4.52 -7.09 -1.76
C ASP A 38 4.86 -5.94 -2.71
N ASN A 39 4.63 -4.69 -2.27
CA ASN A 39 4.97 -3.51 -3.03
C ASN A 39 6.48 -3.20 -2.97
N LYS A 40 7.19 -3.52 -4.06
CA LYS A 40 8.63 -3.27 -4.22
C LYS A 40 9.01 -1.81 -3.94
N ALA A 41 8.22 -0.85 -4.44
CA ALA A 41 8.51 0.58 -4.26
C ALA A 41 8.36 1.03 -2.79
N MET A 42 7.41 0.46 -2.04
CA MET A 42 7.27 0.73 -0.61
C MET A 42 8.41 0.11 0.19
N ARG A 43 8.83 -1.11 -0.19
CA ARG A 43 9.98 -1.79 0.42
C ARG A 43 11.29 -1.05 0.21
N GLU A 44 11.53 -0.52 -1.00
CA GLU A 44 12.70 0.32 -1.30
C GLU A 44 12.74 1.60 -0.46
N ARG A 45 11.57 2.11 -0.04
CA ARG A 45 11.44 3.26 0.89
C ARG A 45 11.54 2.86 2.37
N GLY A 46 11.72 1.58 2.68
CA GLY A 46 11.75 1.08 4.06
C GLY A 46 10.37 1.05 4.75
N ILE A 47 9.28 1.19 4.00
CA ILE A 47 7.93 1.19 4.55
C ILE A 47 7.41 -0.25 4.59
N GLY A 48 7.20 -0.78 5.81
CA GLY A 48 6.69 -2.13 6.03
C GLY A 48 5.27 -2.17 6.61
N CYS A 49 4.70 -3.36 6.78
CA CYS A 49 3.44 -3.55 7.50
C CYS A 49 3.60 -3.14 8.97
N ALA A 50 2.56 -2.57 9.59
CA ALA A 50 2.57 -2.16 11.00
C ALA A 50 3.02 -3.30 11.92
N THR A 51 2.49 -4.51 11.74
CA THR A 51 2.89 -5.70 12.52
C THR A 51 4.37 -6.03 12.38
N SER A 52 4.92 -5.92 11.17
CA SER A 52 6.34 -6.16 10.92
C SER A 52 7.23 -5.06 11.51
N GLN A 53 6.75 -3.82 11.54
CA GLN A 53 7.43 -2.70 12.21
C GLN A 53 7.42 -2.90 13.73
N ASP A 54 6.28 -3.26 14.31
CA ASP A 54 6.15 -3.53 15.75
C ASP A 54 7.04 -4.68 16.20
N ALA A 55 7.10 -5.76 15.41
CA ALA A 55 7.98 -6.89 15.69
C ALA A 55 9.46 -6.48 15.65
N GLN A 56 9.87 -5.63 14.70
CA GLN A 56 11.24 -5.09 14.62
C GLN A 56 11.57 -4.16 15.79
N ILE A 57 10.62 -3.33 16.22
CA ILE A 57 10.79 -2.47 17.39
C ILE A 57 10.93 -3.31 18.66
N ARG A 58 10.12 -4.37 18.79
CA ARG A 58 10.17 -5.30 19.92
C ARG A 58 11.44 -6.15 19.96
N SER A 59 12.00 -6.50 18.79
CA SER A 59 13.24 -7.27 18.70
C SER A 59 14.50 -6.42 18.91
N LYS A 60 14.42 -5.09 18.73
CA LYS A 60 15.48 -4.19 19.18
C LYS A 60 15.62 -4.28 20.69
N ILE A 61 16.83 -4.61 21.14
CA ILE A 61 17.23 -4.56 22.55
C ILE A 61 16.83 -3.21 23.13
N ASN A 62 16.09 -3.24 24.23
CA ASN A 62 15.61 -2.04 24.88
C ASN A 62 16.79 -1.06 25.07
N PRO A 63 16.73 0.17 24.53
CA PRO A 63 17.82 1.13 24.61
C PRO A 63 18.30 1.31 26.06
N VAL A 64 17.36 1.24 27.01
CA VAL A 64 17.64 1.29 28.45
C VAL A 64 18.53 0.13 28.89
N LYS A 65 18.30 -1.10 28.42
CA LYS A 65 19.18 -2.25 28.74
C LYS A 65 20.58 -2.10 28.15
N GLN A 66 20.72 -1.54 26.94
CA GLN A 66 22.03 -1.25 26.37
C GLN A 66 22.78 -0.17 27.17
N LEU A 67 22.08 0.90 27.56
CA LEU A 67 22.65 1.97 28.38
C LEU A 67 23.08 1.46 29.77
N LEU A 68 22.26 0.62 30.41
CA LEU A 68 22.60 -0.01 31.69
C LEU A 68 23.80 -0.96 31.57
N LYS A 69 23.93 -1.69 30.46
CA LYS A 69 25.10 -2.57 30.20
C LYS A 69 26.38 -1.75 30.00
N SER A 70 26.31 -0.60 29.33
CA SER A 70 27.46 0.30 29.15
C SER A 70 27.89 0.98 30.45
N GLN A 71 26.97 1.29 31.37
CA GLN A 71 27.29 1.88 32.67
C GLN A 71 27.95 0.88 33.62
N ASN A 72 27.57 -0.40 33.57
CA ASN A 72 28.16 -1.47 34.39
C ASN A 72 29.56 -1.92 33.94
N HIS A 73 30.09 -1.41 32.81
CA HIS A 73 31.43 -1.73 32.30
C HIS A 73 32.43 -0.57 32.51
N LYS A 74 32.07 0.44 33.30
CA LYS A 74 32.99 1.44 33.85
C LYS A 74 33.20 1.17 35.33
#